data_AF-A0A7X8VT21-F1
#
_entry.id   AF-A0A7X8VT21-F1
#
_cell.length_a   1.000
_cell.length_b   1.000
_cell.length_c   1.000
_cell.angle_alpha   90.00
_cell.angle_beta   90.00
_cell.angle_gamma   90.00
#
_symmetry.space_group_name_H-M   'P 1'
#
loop_
_entity.id
_entity.type
_entity.pdbx_description
1 polymer ?
#
loop_
_entity_poly.entity_id
_entity_poly.type
_entity_poly.pdbx_seq_one_letter_code
_entity_poly.pdbx_strand_id
1 'polypeptide(L)'
;EIYDEHDDVTEKIVADGDTYLVDAEMALSELFDDLNLGELPESDSTSVGGWLFEMFQDIPEVGEKFQYEVAVNQVYDELSELVSEDLEVLTFEVLKVKKRRIKLVRLTVSIQAYEKAINGS
;
A
#
# COMPACT_ATOMS: atom_id res chain seq x y z
N GLU A 1 35.38 -3.28 -14.21
CA GLU A 1 33.96 -3.68 -14.18
C GLU A 1 33.08 -2.44 -14.16
N ILE A 2 32.72 -2.01 -15.36
CA ILE A 2 31.83 -0.89 -15.63
C ILE A 2 30.43 -1.45 -15.37
N TYR A 3 29.76 -0.98 -14.33
CA TYR A 3 28.36 -1.33 -14.09
C TYR A 3 27.56 -0.83 -15.30
N ASP A 4 27.01 -1.77 -16.06
CA ASP A 4 26.29 -1.54 -17.30
C ASP A 4 25.05 -0.67 -17.03
N GLU A 5 24.83 0.34 -17.86
CA GLU A 5 23.77 1.35 -17.76
C GLU A 5 22.40 0.82 -18.24
N HIS A 6 22.32 -0.46 -18.62
CA HIS A 6 21.11 -1.08 -19.19
C HIS A 6 20.87 -2.51 -18.70
N ASP A 7 20.96 -2.75 -17.38
CA ASP A 7 20.42 -3.99 -16.82
C ASP A 7 18.95 -3.74 -16.42
N ASP A 8 18.06 -3.99 -17.39
CA ASP A 8 16.59 -4.05 -17.28
C ASP A 8 16.17 -5.10 -16.24
N VAL A 9 16.47 -4.90 -14.96
CA VAL A 9 15.87 -5.71 -13.88
C VAL A 9 14.44 -5.20 -13.69
N THR A 10 13.54 -6.02 -14.22
CA THR A 10 12.26 -5.69 -14.85
C THR A 10 11.06 -5.77 -13.90
N GLU A 11 11.30 -6.02 -12.61
CA GLU A 11 10.26 -6.32 -11.64
C GLU A 11 9.92 -5.07 -10.83
N LYS A 12 8.71 -4.55 -11.07
CA LYS A 12 8.15 -3.39 -10.34
C LYS A 12 7.88 -3.70 -8.86
N ILE A 13 7.82 -4.98 -8.51
CA ILE A 13 7.64 -5.46 -7.14
C ILE A 13 8.52 -6.70 -6.89
N VAL A 14 9.22 -6.71 -5.77
CA VAL A 14 10.04 -7.84 -5.33
C VAL A 14 9.63 -8.22 -3.91
N ALA A 15 9.22 -9.48 -3.71
CA ALA A 15 8.94 -10.01 -2.39
C ALA A 15 10.25 -10.31 -1.63
N ASP A 16 10.34 -9.84 -0.38
CA ASP A 16 11.42 -10.08 0.56
C ASP A 16 10.83 -10.51 1.91
N GLY A 17 10.67 -11.82 2.09
CA GLY A 17 9.98 -12.40 3.23
C GLY A 17 8.51 -11.96 3.30
N ASP A 18 8.15 -11.29 4.39
CA ASP A 18 6.79 -10.74 4.62
C ASP A 18 6.64 -9.29 4.14
N THR A 19 7.59 -8.79 3.36
CA THR A 19 7.60 -7.41 2.85
C THR A 19 7.80 -7.38 1.35
N TYR A 20 7.39 -6.27 0.74
CA TYR A 20 7.52 -6.05 -0.70
C TYR A 20 8.32 -4.78 -0.97
N LEU A 21 9.34 -4.86 -1.80
CA LEU A 21 10.01 -3.70 -2.37
C LEU A 21 9.26 -3.28 -3.62
N VAL A 22 8.71 -2.07 -3.62
CA VAL A 22 7.83 -1.58 -4.69
C VAL A 22 8.46 -0.38 -5.37
N ASP A 23 8.63 -0.46 -6.69
CA ASP A 23 8.97 0.71 -7.51
C ASP A 23 7.81 1.70 -7.44
N ALA A 24 8.09 2.92 -7.00
CA ALA A 24 7.06 3.93 -6.83
C ALA A 24 6.49 4.47 -8.16
N GLU A 25 7.08 4.10 -9.31
CA GLU A 25 6.52 4.32 -10.65
C GLU A 25 5.49 3.25 -11.05
N MET A 26 5.35 2.16 -10.29
CA MET A 26 4.30 1.16 -10.49
C MET A 26 2.91 1.82 -10.43
N ALA A 27 2.00 1.34 -11.27
CA ALA A 27 0.63 1.82 -11.22
C ALA A 27 -0.01 1.36 -9.90
N LEU A 28 -0.78 2.25 -9.27
CA LEU A 28 -1.43 1.94 -7.99
C LEU A 28 -2.42 0.78 -8.15
N SER A 29 -3.15 0.74 -9.28
CA SER A 29 -4.02 -0.36 -9.67
C SER A 29 -3.27 -1.68 -9.82
N GLU A 30 -2.12 -1.67 -10.50
CA GLU A 30 -1.29 -2.88 -10.66
C GLU A 30 -0.82 -3.42 -9.31
N LEU A 31 -0.41 -2.55 -8.37
CA LEU A 31 0.02 -2.98 -7.03
C LEU A 31 -1.12 -3.69 -6.28
N PHE A 32 -2.33 -3.10 -6.30
CA PHE A 32 -3.49 -3.66 -5.62
C PHE A 32 -3.93 -4.97 -6.26
N ASP A 33 -3.96 -5.04 -7.59
CA ASP A 33 -4.31 -6.25 -8.32
C ASP A 33 -3.30 -7.39 -8.07
N ASP A 34 -1.99 -7.10 -8.18
CA ASP A 34 -0.91 -8.09 -8.06
C ASP A 34 -0.84 -8.70 -6.65
N LEU A 35 -1.10 -7.90 -5.62
CA LEU A 35 -1.09 -8.34 -4.23
C LEU A 35 -2.49 -8.74 -3.72
N ASN A 36 -3.52 -8.69 -4.56
CA ASN A 36 -4.92 -8.92 -4.21
C ASN A 36 -5.33 -8.11 -2.97
N LEU A 37 -4.90 -6.86 -2.93
CA LEU A 37 -5.33 -5.87 -1.94
C LEU A 37 -6.73 -5.43 -2.35
N GLY A 38 -7.59 -5.12 -1.37
CA GLY A 38 -9.02 -4.83 -1.62
C GLY A 38 -9.28 -3.59 -2.49
N GLU A 39 -10.09 -2.66 -1.99
CA GLU A 39 -10.48 -1.51 -2.83
C GLU A 39 -9.33 -0.51 -3.00
N LEU A 40 -9.19 -0.01 -4.23
CA LEU A 40 -8.25 1.06 -4.56
C LEU A 40 -8.62 2.35 -3.82
N PRO A 41 -7.64 3.11 -3.29
CA PRO A 41 -7.90 4.40 -2.69
C PRO A 41 -8.40 5.40 -3.74
N GLU A 42 -9.29 6.30 -3.31
CA GLU A 42 -9.65 7.47 -4.10
C GLU A 42 -8.45 8.43 -4.20
N SER A 43 -7.89 8.57 -5.41
CA SER A 43 -6.76 9.45 -5.68
C SER A 43 -6.79 9.92 -7.13
N ASP A 44 -6.33 11.14 -7.36
CA ASP A 44 -6.08 11.67 -8.71
C ASP A 44 -4.79 11.09 -9.32
N SER A 45 -3.96 10.45 -8.49
CA SER A 45 -2.74 9.80 -8.92
C SER A 45 -2.97 8.39 -9.44
N THR A 46 -2.19 8.01 -10.45
CA THR A 46 -2.21 6.66 -11.02
C THR A 46 -1.05 5.78 -10.56
N SER A 47 -0.07 6.34 -9.84
CA SER A 47 1.15 5.65 -9.42
C SER A 47 1.27 5.60 -7.90
N VAL A 48 1.93 4.56 -7.37
CA VAL A 48 2.15 4.40 -5.92
C VAL A 48 2.86 5.62 -5.33
N GLY A 49 3.92 6.10 -5.96
CA GLY A 49 4.69 7.25 -5.48
C GLY A 49 3.93 8.57 -5.58
N GLY A 50 3.08 8.72 -6.58
CA GLY A 50 2.24 9.91 -6.72
C GLY A 50 1.14 9.95 -5.67
N TRP A 51 0.47 8.82 -5.42
CA TRP A 51 -0.52 8.70 -4.36
C TRP A 51 0.10 8.92 -2.98
N LEU A 52 1.25 8.30 -2.69
CA LEU A 52 1.96 8.53 -1.42
C LEU A 52 2.36 10.00 -1.25
N PHE A 53 2.80 10.68 -2.32
CA PHE A 53 3.10 12.11 -2.26
C PHE A 53 1.85 12.95 -1.94
N GLU A 54 0.68 12.59 -2.50
CA GLU A 54 -0.59 13.20 -2.10
C GLU A 54 -0.88 12.95 -0.61
N MET A 55 -0.68 11.73 -0.12
CA MET A 55 -0.98 11.40 1.28
C MET A 55 -0.04 12.09 2.28
N PHE A 56 1.25 12.20 1.97
CA PHE A 56 2.21 12.92 2.81
C PHE A 56 2.03 14.45 2.77
N GLN A 57 1.36 15.00 1.74
CA GLN A 57 1.17 16.43 1.52
C GLN A 57 2.46 17.26 1.33
N ASP A 58 3.64 16.64 1.38
CA ASP A 58 4.93 17.18 0.97
C ASP A 58 5.88 16.04 0.54
N ILE A 59 7.13 16.35 0.18
CA ILE A 59 8.15 15.33 -0.10
C ILE A 59 8.53 14.64 1.21
N PRO A 60 8.29 13.34 1.36
CA PRO A 60 8.67 12.63 2.56
C PRO A 60 10.18 12.43 2.66
N GLU A 61 10.65 12.21 3.88
CA GLU A 61 12.03 11.77 4.13
C GLU A 61 12.18 10.25 3.99
N VAL A 62 13.42 9.79 3.77
CA VAL A 62 13.71 8.36 3.78
C VAL A 62 13.50 7.82 5.20
N GLY A 63 12.74 6.74 5.32
CA GLY A 63 12.33 6.11 6.57
C GLY A 63 10.95 6.57 7.05
N GLU A 64 10.36 7.60 6.45
CA GLU A 64 9.01 8.05 6.77
C GLU A 64 7.97 7.00 6.34
N LYS A 65 6.87 6.90 7.10
CA LYS A 65 5.87 5.85 6.94
C LYS A 65 4.47 6.41 6.76
N PHE A 66 3.72 5.79 5.88
CA PHE A 66 2.29 6.00 5.70
C PHE A 66 1.55 4.68 5.89
N GLN A 67 0.42 4.73 6.60
CA GLN A 67 -0.46 3.57 6.79
C GLN A 67 -1.78 3.80 6.09
N TYR A 68 -2.24 2.78 5.37
CA TYR A 68 -3.54 2.76 4.71
C TYR A 68 -4.27 1.48 5.12
N GLU A 69 -5.53 1.63 5.51
CA GLU A 69 -6.36 0.52 5.98
C GLU A 69 -7.37 0.17 4.90
N VAL A 70 -7.47 -1.12 4.59
CA VAL A 70 -8.43 -1.67 3.63
C VAL A 70 -9.35 -2.62 4.36
N ALA A 71 -10.65 -2.37 4.27
CA ALA A 71 -11.65 -3.29 4.81
C ALA A 71 -11.78 -4.52 3.90
N VAL A 72 -11.68 -5.71 4.49
CA VAL A 72 -11.82 -7.00 3.83
C VAL A 72 -12.72 -7.92 4.66
N ASN A 73 -13.16 -9.05 4.08
CA ASN A 73 -13.99 -10.04 4.77
C ASN A 73 -15.23 -9.46 5.46
N GLN A 74 -15.88 -8.48 4.84
CA GLN A 74 -17.07 -7.83 5.38
C GLN A 74 -18.23 -8.82 5.49
N VAL A 75 -18.81 -8.91 6.69
CA VAL A 75 -19.96 -9.74 7.00
C VAL A 75 -21.16 -8.85 7.31
N TYR A 76 -22.25 -9.09 6.59
CA TYR A 76 -23.52 -8.38 6.77
C TYR A 76 -24.58 -9.31 7.33
N ASP A 77 -25.48 -8.77 8.16
CA ASP A 77 -26.65 -9.50 8.64
C ASP A 77 -27.80 -9.55 7.61
N GLU A 78 -28.94 -10.12 8.00
CA GLU A 78 -30.14 -10.21 7.15
C GLU A 78 -30.74 -8.85 6.77
N LEU A 79 -30.35 -7.77 7.46
CA LEU A 79 -30.79 -6.40 7.21
C LEU A 79 -29.76 -5.61 6.39
N SER A 80 -28.71 -6.27 5.89
CA SER A 80 -27.57 -5.66 5.21
C SER A 80 -26.79 -4.67 6.09
N GLU A 81 -26.84 -4.85 7.41
CA GLU A 81 -26.01 -4.08 8.34
C GLU A 81 -24.65 -4.75 8.50
N LEU A 82 -23.56 -3.97 8.45
CA LEU A 82 -22.21 -4.48 8.67
C LEU A 82 -22.04 -4.94 10.13
N VAL A 83 -21.69 -6.22 10.30
CA VAL A 83 -21.52 -6.90 11.59
C VAL A 83 -20.05 -7.03 11.97
N SER A 84 -19.20 -7.40 11.01
CA SER A 84 -17.75 -7.55 11.22
C SER A 84 -17.00 -7.32 9.92
N GLU A 85 -15.74 -6.93 10.04
CA GLU A 85 -14.79 -6.85 8.94
C GLU A 85 -13.37 -7.09 9.47
N ASP A 86 -12.49 -7.54 8.60
CA ASP A 86 -11.06 -7.51 8.85
C ASP A 86 -10.47 -6.24 8.23
N LEU A 87 -9.39 -5.73 8.82
CA LEU A 87 -8.63 -4.62 8.27
C LEU A 87 -7.26 -5.11 7.82
N GLU A 88 -6.98 -4.99 6.53
CA GLU A 88 -5.62 -5.09 6.02
C GLU A 88 -4.94 -3.73 6.16
N VAL A 89 -3.91 -3.69 7.00
CA VAL A 89 -3.10 -2.49 7.22
C VAL A 89 -1.86 -2.56 6.33
N LEU A 90 -1.85 -1.69 5.33
CA LEU A 90 -0.75 -1.49 4.39
C LEU A 90 0.18 -0.41 4.95
N THR A 91 1.39 -0.79 5.33
CA THR A 91 2.42 0.15 5.80
C THR A 91 3.45 0.38 4.70
N PHE A 92 3.51 1.61 4.18
CA PHE A 92 4.49 2.05 3.19
C PHE A 92 5.62 2.82 3.88
N GLU A 93 6.86 2.31 3.80
CA GLU A 93 8.07 2.99 4.28
C GLU A 93 8.87 3.52 3.08
N VAL A 94 9.18 4.82 3.07
CA VAL A 94 9.95 5.45 2.00
C VAL A 94 11.41 5.01 2.06
N LEU A 95 11.90 4.32 1.03
CA LEU A 95 13.30 3.87 0.98
C LEU A 95 14.19 4.76 0.12
N LYS A 96 13.61 5.42 -0.89
CA LYS A 96 14.37 6.27 -1.81
C LYS A 96 13.52 7.39 -2.35
N VAL A 97 14.05 8.61 -2.26
CA VAL A 97 13.53 9.81 -2.92
C VAL A 97 14.60 10.36 -3.85
N LYS A 98 14.22 10.74 -5.07
CA LYS A 98 15.09 11.42 -6.03
C LYS A 98 14.46 12.75 -6.42
N LYS A 99 15.14 13.86 -6.07
CA LYS A 99 14.62 15.23 -6.21
C LYS A 99 13.33 15.42 -5.40
N ARG A 100 12.17 15.30 -6.05
CA ARG A 100 10.83 15.43 -5.44
C ARG A 100 9.94 14.21 -5.69
N ARG A 101 10.52 13.10 -6.15
CA ARG A 101 9.78 11.89 -6.52
C ARG A 101 10.22 10.75 -5.63
N ILE A 102 9.26 10.13 -4.97
CA ILE A 102 9.43 8.83 -4.34
C ILE A 102 9.80 7.83 -5.45
N LYS A 103 10.77 6.95 -5.20
CA LYS A 103 11.31 5.99 -6.17
C LYS A 103 11.20 4.55 -5.72
N LEU A 104 11.33 4.31 -4.42
CA LEU A 104 11.28 2.96 -3.86
C LEU A 104 10.64 3.04 -2.48
N VAL A 105 9.73 2.12 -2.22
CA VAL A 105 9.09 1.96 -0.92
C VAL A 105 9.13 0.50 -0.47
N ARG A 106 9.11 0.27 0.84
CA ARG A 106 8.83 -1.04 1.42
C ARG A 106 7.36 -1.08 1.81
N LEU A 107 6.62 -2.04 1.30
CA LEU A 107 5.26 -2.34 1.74
C LEU A 107 5.30 -3.52 2.71
N THR A 108 4.60 -3.39 3.82
CA THR A 108 4.27 -4.49 4.74
C THR A 108 2.75 -4.57 4.86
N VAL A 109 2.19 -5.78 4.79
CA VAL A 109 0.75 -6.03 4.92
C VAL A 109 0.52 -6.80 6.21
N SER A 110 -0.41 -6.33 7.03
CA SER A 110 -0.80 -7.02 8.28
C SER A 110 -2.30 -7.00 8.46
N ILE A 111 -2.88 -8.12 8.89
CA ILE A 111 -4.31 -8.25 9.16
C ILE A 111 -4.61 -7.89 10.61
N GLN A 112 -5.61 -7.05 10.84
CA GLN A 112 -6.21 -6.77 12.13
C GLN A 112 -7.70 -7.13 12.08
N ALA A 113 -8.12 -8.11 12.87
CA ALA A 113 -9.53 -8.45 12.98
C ALA A 113 -10.29 -7.35 13.74
N TYR A 114 -11.34 -6.79 13.14
CA TYR A 114 -12.23 -5.85 13.80
C TYR A 114 -13.58 -6.53 14.08
N GLU A 115 -13.77 -6.92 15.34
CA GLU A 115 -15.10 -7.30 15.82
C GLU A 115 -15.79 -6.04 16.34
N LYS A 116 -16.92 -5.68 15.71
CA LYS A 116 -17.80 -4.65 16.27
C LYS A 116 -18.28 -5.16 17.62
N ALA A 117 -17.75 -4.58 18.70
CA ALA A 117 -18.25 -4.84 20.04
C ALA A 117 -19.75 -4.53 20.02
N ILE A 118 -20.58 -5.57 20.09
CA ILE A 118 -22.02 -5.42 20.27
C ILE A 118 -22.17 -4.78 21.64
N ASN A 119 -22.25 -3.46 21.68
CA ASN A 119 -22.53 -2.71 22.90
C ASN A 119 -23.96 -3.08 23.32
N GLY A 120 -24.07 -4.12 24.13
CA GLY A 120 -25.27 -4.40 24.89
C GLY A 120 -25.43 -3.34 25.97
N SER A 121 -26.37 -2.42 25.79
CA SER A 121 -27.04 -1.66 26.86
C SER A 121 -28.38 -1.14 26.37
#